data_AF-A0A7J6KKN5-F1
#
_entry.id   AF-A0A7J6KKN5-F1
#
_cell.length_a   1.000
_cell.length_b   1.000
_cell.length_c   1.000
_cell.angle_alpha   90.00
_cell.angle_beta   90.00
_cell.angle_gamma   90.00
#
_symmetry.space_group_name_H-M   'P 1'
#
loop_
_entity.id
_entity.type
_entity.pdbx_description
1 polymer ?
#
loop_
_entity_poly.entity_id
_entity_poly.type
_entity_poly.pdbx_seq_one_letter_code
_entity_poly.pdbx_strand_id
1 'polypeptide(L)'
;MIVLHLMAILLQVLAFLAFNCQPKKCAILTTEDNRQEAEKACKQFGLLFPIVDAVGVLGVAFSYAAVDGTTPVCLSMNCDARARMAKAMDFLNKDPVLAQRPSKVDIFAIGGMLSFDQGRVHGERRLISDLLKVIIARNFPTSSWNQPCDLTSMAPTEQQAFEAVVLWAREVCAASSSCSHLSPLRAKGQAEITIIVETDASLYSGAT
;
A
#
# COMPACT_ATOMS: atom_id res chain seq x y z
N MET A 1 2.95 23.50 -17.82
CA MET A 1 1.81 24.43 -17.82
C MET A 1 0.47 23.76 -17.54
N ILE A 2 -0.35 23.34 -18.53
CA ILE A 2 -1.73 22.86 -18.27
C ILE A 2 -1.78 21.69 -17.29
N VAL A 3 -0.89 20.71 -17.44
CA VAL A 3 -0.86 19.50 -16.60
C VAL A 3 -0.58 19.82 -15.13
N LEU A 4 0.40 20.68 -14.84
CA LEU A 4 0.74 21.09 -13.47
C LEU A 4 -0.40 21.85 -12.81
N HIS A 5 -1.09 22.70 -13.59
CA HIS A 5 -2.25 23.44 -13.11
C HIS A 5 -3.43 22.51 -12.81
N LEU A 6 -3.76 21.58 -13.71
CA LEU A 6 -4.81 20.58 -13.50
C LEU A 6 -4.50 19.67 -12.30
N MET A 7 -3.25 19.24 -12.13
CA MET A 7 -2.80 18.48 -10.96
C MET A 7 -2.99 19.28 -9.67
N ALA A 8 -2.63 20.56 -9.65
CA ALA A 8 -2.78 21.40 -8.47
C ALA A 8 -4.26 21.61 -8.10
N ILE A 9 -5.13 21.84 -9.09
CA ILE A 9 -6.60 21.89 -8.88
C ILE A 9 -7.09 20.57 -8.27
N LEU A 10 -6.66 19.43 -8.82
CA LEU A 10 -7.08 18.12 -8.31
C LEU A 10 -6.64 17.90 -6.85
N LEU A 11 -5.38 18.19 -6.54
CA LEU A 11 -4.86 18.07 -5.18
C LEU A 11 -5.59 19.00 -4.21
N GLN A 12 -5.98 20.19 -4.66
CA GLN A 12 -6.79 21.12 -3.88
C GLN A 12 -8.19 20.54 -3.62
N VAL A 13 -8.85 19.97 -4.63
CA VAL A 13 -10.16 19.30 -4.48
C VAL A 13 -10.04 18.14 -3.48
N LEU A 14 -9.02 17.30 -3.59
CA LEU A 14 -8.77 16.20 -2.66
C LEU A 14 -8.55 16.71 -1.22
N ALA A 15 -7.83 17.81 -1.04
CA ALA A 15 -7.64 18.43 0.26
C ALA A 15 -8.96 18.94 0.87
N PHE A 16 -9.83 19.54 0.05
CA PHE A 16 -11.13 20.08 0.50
C PHE A 16 -12.18 19.01 0.79
N LEU A 17 -12.20 17.90 0.05
CA LEU A 17 -13.17 16.81 0.24
C LEU A 17 -12.89 15.93 1.48
N ALA A 18 -12.24 16.47 2.50
CA ALA A 18 -11.93 15.80 3.77
C ALA A 18 -11.13 14.49 3.63
N PHE A 19 -10.43 14.26 2.50
CA PHE A 19 -9.50 13.13 2.39
C PHE A 19 -8.32 13.23 3.36
N ASN A 20 -8.20 14.33 4.12
CA ASN A 20 -7.10 14.58 5.03
C ASN A 20 -5.80 14.16 4.34
N CYS A 21 -5.51 14.78 3.19
CA CYS A 21 -4.23 14.67 2.49
C CYS A 21 -3.15 15.24 3.42
N GLN A 22 -2.84 14.48 4.47
CA GLN A 22 -1.75 14.76 5.39
C GLN A 22 -0.49 14.78 4.53
N PRO A 23 0.44 15.72 4.77
CA PRO A 23 1.72 15.76 4.04
C PRO A 23 2.50 14.44 4.07
N LYS A 24 2.20 13.55 5.03
CA LYS A 24 2.76 12.19 5.13
C LYS A 24 2.23 11.20 4.08
N LYS A 25 1.14 11.54 3.38
CA LYS A 25 0.43 10.70 2.40
C LYS A 25 0.43 11.26 0.98
N CYS A 26 0.91 12.49 0.80
CA CYS A 26 0.94 13.17 -0.49
C CYS A 26 2.23 13.97 -0.64
N ALA A 27 2.90 13.79 -1.77
CA ALA A 27 4.11 14.52 -2.14
C ALA A 27 4.15 14.67 -3.67
N ILE A 28 4.90 15.66 -4.15
CA ILE A 28 5.07 15.90 -5.57
C ILE A 28 6.52 15.60 -5.93
N LEU A 29 6.71 14.61 -6.81
CA LEU A 29 8.00 14.30 -7.43
C LEU A 29 8.08 15.02 -8.77
N THR A 30 9.12 15.80 -8.99
CA THR A 30 9.35 16.52 -10.25
C THR A 30 10.83 16.58 -10.58
N THR A 31 11.16 16.73 -11.87
CA THR A 31 12.52 17.05 -12.30
C THR A 31 12.87 18.50 -11.94
N GLU A 32 14.17 18.81 -11.83
CA GLU A 32 14.66 20.14 -11.46
C GLU A 32 14.16 21.23 -12.42
N ASP A 33 14.18 20.94 -13.73
CA ASP A 33 13.70 21.85 -14.79
C ASP A 33 12.26 22.33 -14.58
N ASN A 34 11.42 21.54 -13.90
CA ASN A 34 10.01 21.85 -13.68
C ASN A 34 9.71 22.31 -12.24
N ARG A 35 10.70 22.31 -11.33
CA ARG A 35 10.50 22.56 -9.90
C ARG A 35 9.89 23.93 -9.63
N GLN A 36 10.45 24.99 -10.21
CA GLN A 36 9.96 26.36 -10.00
C GLN A 36 8.51 26.54 -10.48
N GLU A 37 8.16 25.94 -11.62
CA GLU A 37 6.81 26.02 -12.16
C GLU A 37 5.82 25.23 -11.29
N ALA A 38 6.21 24.04 -10.82
CA ALA A 38 5.40 23.22 -9.91
C ALA A 38 5.16 23.93 -8.57
N GLU A 39 6.18 24.56 -7.99
CA GLU A 39 6.06 25.35 -6.77
C GLU A 39 5.10 26.52 -6.95
N LYS A 40 5.23 27.26 -8.05
CA LYS A 40 4.36 28.40 -8.36
C LYS A 40 2.90 27.96 -8.49
N ALA A 41 2.64 26.86 -9.20
CA ALA A 41 1.30 26.31 -9.34
C ALA A 41 0.72 25.85 -8.00
N CYS A 42 1.48 25.12 -7.18
CA CYS A 42 1.02 24.66 -5.87
C CYS A 42 0.71 25.84 -4.92
N LYS A 43 1.60 26.85 -4.87
CA LYS A 43 1.40 28.07 -4.07
C LYS A 43 0.13 28.82 -4.46
N GLN A 44 -0.21 28.89 -5.75
CA GLN A 44 -1.43 29.52 -6.23
C GLN A 44 -2.70 28.92 -5.61
N PHE A 45 -2.69 27.62 -5.30
CA PHE A 45 -3.82 26.90 -4.72
C PHE A 45 -3.69 26.66 -3.21
N GLY A 46 -2.69 27.27 -2.55
CA GLY A 46 -2.44 27.11 -1.11
C GLY A 46 -1.91 25.72 -0.73
N LEU A 47 -1.35 24.97 -1.68
CA LEU A 47 -0.82 23.63 -1.44
C LEU A 47 0.63 23.72 -0.92
N LEU A 48 0.86 23.17 0.27
CA LEU A 48 2.17 23.16 0.94
C LEU A 48 2.82 21.76 0.93
N PHE A 49 2.75 21.08 -0.21
CA PHE A 49 3.38 19.75 -0.35
C PHE A 49 4.89 19.88 -0.59
N PRO A 50 5.70 18.92 -0.08
CA PRO A 50 7.12 18.86 -0.43
C PRO A 50 7.26 18.57 -1.93
N ILE A 51 8.04 19.40 -2.61
CA ILE A 51 8.48 19.22 -4.00
C ILE A 51 9.95 18.88 -3.95
N VAL A 52 10.27 17.61 -4.15
CA VAL A 52 11.63 17.06 -3.98
C VAL A 52 11.94 16.06 -5.09
N ASP A 53 13.21 15.71 -5.21
CA ASP A 53 13.82 14.81 -6.20
C ASP A 53 13.76 13.32 -5.77
N ALA A 54 13.43 13.07 -4.51
CA ALA A 54 13.00 11.77 -4.00
C ALA A 54 11.93 11.96 -2.91
N VAL A 55 10.80 11.26 -3.01
CA VAL A 55 9.68 11.37 -2.06
C VAL A 55 9.46 10.06 -1.30
N GLY A 56 9.24 10.14 0.01
CA GLY A 56 8.79 9.02 0.82
C GLY A 56 7.29 9.12 1.09
N VAL A 57 6.50 8.19 0.57
CA VAL A 57 5.05 8.14 0.81
C VAL A 57 4.70 6.77 1.38
N LEU A 58 4.10 6.75 2.57
CA LEU A 58 3.58 5.52 3.19
C LEU A 58 4.64 4.39 3.29
N GLY A 59 5.90 4.73 3.59
CA GLY A 59 6.99 3.77 3.73
C GLY A 59 7.56 3.24 2.40
N VAL A 60 7.21 3.88 1.27
CA VAL A 60 7.78 3.61 -0.05
C VAL A 60 8.52 4.86 -0.51
N ALA A 61 9.75 4.68 -1.00
CA ALA A 61 10.55 5.76 -1.56
C ALA A 61 10.43 5.77 -3.08
N PHE A 62 10.12 6.92 -3.65
CA PHE A 62 10.01 7.14 -5.09
C PHE A 62 11.07 8.14 -5.54
N SER A 63 11.70 7.86 -6.67
CA SER A 63 12.65 8.76 -7.33
C SER A 63 12.63 8.53 -8.83
N TYR A 64 13.13 9.48 -9.60
CA TYR A 64 13.36 9.24 -11.02
C TYR A 64 14.69 8.52 -11.24
N ALA A 65 14.72 7.60 -12.19
CA ALA A 65 15.92 6.87 -12.62
C ALA A 65 16.18 7.09 -14.11
N ALA A 66 17.44 7.42 -14.44
CA ALA A 66 17.95 7.43 -15.80
C ALA A 66 18.65 6.10 -16.08
N VAL A 67 18.41 5.52 -17.26
CA VAL A 67 19.08 4.27 -17.67
C VAL A 67 20.49 4.54 -18.21
N ASP A 68 20.74 5.75 -18.71
CA ASP A 68 21.99 6.17 -19.33
C ASP A 68 22.64 7.41 -18.66
N GLY A 69 22.11 7.84 -17.51
CA GLY A 69 22.60 9.00 -16.77
C GLY A 69 22.24 10.37 -17.37
N THR A 70 21.45 10.44 -18.44
CA THR A 70 21.07 11.71 -19.07
C THR A 70 19.68 12.17 -18.66
N THR A 71 18.66 11.43 -19.08
CA THR A 71 17.26 11.80 -18.91
C THR A 71 16.56 10.75 -18.08
N PRO A 72 15.80 11.12 -17.04
CA PRO A 72 14.97 10.15 -16.34
C PRO A 72 13.97 9.53 -17.31
N VAL A 73 14.02 8.21 -17.43
CA VAL A 73 13.12 7.41 -18.29
C VAL A 73 12.19 6.51 -17.48
N CYS A 74 12.48 6.32 -16.19
CA CYS A 74 11.68 5.49 -15.30
C CYS A 74 11.39 6.21 -13.97
N LEU A 75 10.21 5.95 -13.41
CA LEU A 75 9.93 6.10 -11.99
C LEU A 75 10.46 4.87 -11.27
N SER A 76 11.40 5.06 -10.36
CA SER A 76 11.85 4.04 -9.42
C SER A 76 11.01 4.08 -8.15
N MET A 77 10.62 2.91 -7.68
CA MET A 77 9.89 2.70 -6.44
C MET A 77 10.62 1.67 -5.59
N ASN A 78 11.21 2.12 -4.50
CA ASN A 78 11.90 1.29 -3.53
C ASN A 78 10.96 0.89 -2.41
N CYS A 79 10.61 -0.39 -2.38
CA CYS A 79 9.79 -0.97 -1.34
C CYS A 79 10.68 -1.36 -0.14
N ASP A 80 10.43 -0.80 1.04
CA ASP A 80 10.94 -1.40 2.28
C ASP A 80 9.91 -2.40 2.82
N ALA A 81 9.73 -3.50 2.07
CA ALA A 81 8.89 -4.61 2.50
C ALA A 81 9.55 -5.44 3.60
N ARG A 82 10.89 -5.43 3.69
CA ARG A 82 11.68 -6.31 4.56
C ARG A 82 11.27 -6.17 6.02
N ALA A 83 11.29 -4.95 6.56
CA ALA A 83 10.96 -4.72 7.97
C ALA A 83 9.51 -5.11 8.30
N ARG A 84 8.58 -4.90 7.35
CA ARG A 84 7.17 -5.26 7.50
C ARG A 84 6.96 -6.77 7.44
N MET A 85 7.62 -7.45 6.51
CA MET A 85 7.53 -8.91 6.36
C MET A 85 8.20 -9.64 7.53
N ALA A 86 9.26 -9.08 8.11
CA ALA A 86 9.84 -9.59 9.36
C ALA A 86 8.81 -9.56 10.51
N LYS A 87 8.08 -8.46 10.69
CA LYS A 87 7.01 -8.38 11.70
C LYS A 87 5.87 -9.37 11.46
N ALA A 88 5.48 -9.56 10.20
CA ALA A 88 4.48 -10.55 9.83
C ALA A 88 4.99 -11.98 10.14
N MET A 89 6.26 -12.26 9.81
CA MET A 89 6.92 -13.52 10.10
C MET A 89 7.00 -13.81 11.60
N ASP A 90 7.34 -12.82 12.43
CA ASP A 90 7.39 -12.98 13.89
C ASP A 90 6.04 -13.44 14.45
N PHE A 91 4.94 -12.91 13.90
CA PHE A 91 3.61 -13.38 14.24
C PHE A 91 3.39 -14.81 13.76
N LEU A 92 3.66 -15.08 12.49
CA LEU A 92 3.42 -16.39 11.87
C LEU A 92 4.24 -17.50 12.55
N ASN A 93 5.34 -17.16 13.21
CA ASN A 93 6.20 -18.08 13.96
C ASN A 93 5.87 -18.18 15.46
N LYS A 94 4.85 -17.45 15.96
CA LYS A 94 4.42 -17.61 17.35
C LYS A 94 4.03 -19.07 17.64
N ASP A 95 4.21 -19.45 18.90
CA ASP A 95 3.97 -20.79 19.46
C ASP A 95 2.78 -21.50 18.79
N PRO A 96 2.92 -22.77 18.36
CA PRO A 96 1.85 -23.56 17.75
C PRO A 96 0.50 -23.48 18.47
N VAL A 97 0.49 -23.35 19.80
CA VAL A 97 -0.74 -23.24 20.61
C VAL A 97 -1.42 -21.88 20.43
N LEU A 98 -0.65 -20.78 20.28
CA LEU A 98 -1.17 -19.45 19.97
C LEU A 98 -1.55 -19.31 18.49
N ALA A 99 -0.84 -20.00 17.60
CA ALA A 99 -1.18 -20.09 16.17
C ALA A 99 -2.47 -20.87 15.92
N GLN A 100 -2.86 -21.78 16.83
CA GLN A 100 -4.14 -22.50 16.80
C GLN A 100 -5.32 -21.73 17.40
N ARG A 101 -5.06 -20.60 18.06
CA ARG A 101 -6.10 -19.77 18.67
C ARG A 101 -5.91 -18.26 18.41
N PRO A 102 -5.68 -17.84 17.14
CA PRO A 102 -5.52 -16.43 16.84
C PRO A 102 -6.86 -15.71 17.04
N SER A 103 -6.83 -14.43 17.44
CA SER A 103 -8.03 -13.60 17.37
C SER A 103 -8.24 -13.08 15.94
N LYS A 104 -9.44 -12.56 15.63
CA LYS A 104 -9.66 -11.88 14.35
C LYS A 104 -8.77 -10.65 14.20
N VAL A 105 -8.55 -9.89 15.30
CA VAL A 105 -7.63 -8.74 15.30
C VAL A 105 -6.25 -9.15 14.81
N ASP A 106 -5.73 -10.27 15.32
CA ASP A 106 -4.43 -10.77 14.93
C ASP A 106 -4.34 -11.07 13.43
N ILE A 107 -5.31 -11.83 12.92
CA ILE A 107 -5.36 -12.24 11.51
C ILE A 107 -5.48 -11.03 10.59
N PHE A 108 -6.35 -10.08 10.94
CA PHE A 108 -6.53 -8.87 10.15
C PHE A 108 -5.32 -7.93 10.24
N ALA A 109 -4.62 -7.90 11.37
CA ALA A 109 -3.38 -7.14 11.53
C ALA A 109 -2.27 -7.69 10.61
N ILE A 110 -2.04 -9.01 10.61
CA ILE A 110 -1.06 -9.65 9.72
C ILE A 110 -1.47 -9.48 8.26
N GLY A 111 -2.75 -9.72 7.94
CA GLY A 111 -3.26 -9.49 6.60
C GLY A 111 -3.08 -8.03 6.17
N GLY A 112 -3.22 -7.07 7.08
CA GLY A 112 -2.85 -5.67 6.86
C GLY A 112 -1.37 -5.50 6.50
N MET A 113 -0.47 -6.14 7.22
CA MET A 113 0.97 -6.12 6.91
C MET A 113 1.31 -6.76 5.55
N LEU A 114 0.69 -7.90 5.23
CA LEU A 114 0.87 -8.61 3.96
C LEU A 114 0.33 -7.82 2.77
N SER A 115 -0.92 -7.35 2.88
CA SER A 115 -1.61 -6.62 1.81
C SER A 115 -1.12 -5.20 1.59
N PHE A 116 -0.31 -4.65 2.50
CA PHE A 116 0.20 -3.29 2.36
C PHE A 116 1.18 -3.19 1.20
N ASP A 117 0.68 -2.69 0.06
CA ASP A 117 1.40 -2.61 -1.20
C ASP A 117 0.98 -1.38 -2.00
N GLN A 118 1.52 -0.22 -1.62
CA GLN A 118 1.16 1.07 -2.22
C GLN A 118 1.42 1.12 -3.73
N GLY A 119 2.41 0.36 -4.20
CA GLY A 119 2.75 0.26 -5.61
C GLY A 119 1.92 -0.73 -6.41
N ARG A 120 1.13 -1.59 -5.75
CA ARG A 120 0.38 -2.70 -6.38
C ARG A 120 1.27 -3.64 -7.23
N VAL A 121 2.47 -3.94 -6.74
CA VAL A 121 3.49 -4.77 -7.42
C VAL A 121 3.73 -6.14 -6.76
N HIS A 122 3.08 -6.42 -5.63
CA HIS A 122 3.23 -7.68 -4.87
C HIS A 122 1.87 -8.36 -4.70
N GLY A 123 1.26 -8.77 -5.82
CA GLY A 123 -0.10 -9.30 -5.85
C GLY A 123 -0.30 -10.56 -5.00
N GLU A 124 0.71 -11.41 -4.93
CA GLU A 124 0.71 -12.64 -4.13
C GLU A 124 0.49 -12.36 -2.63
N ARG A 125 1.10 -11.29 -2.10
CA ARG A 125 0.97 -10.93 -0.68
C ARG A 125 -0.46 -10.50 -0.34
N ARG A 126 -1.11 -9.81 -1.27
CA ARG A 126 -2.51 -9.40 -1.11
C ARG A 126 -3.45 -10.60 -1.16
N LEU A 127 -3.23 -11.53 -2.10
CA LEU A 127 -4.00 -12.75 -2.19
C LEU A 127 -3.91 -13.58 -0.89
N ILE A 128 -2.71 -13.76 -0.33
CA ILE A 128 -2.52 -14.45 0.96
C ILE A 128 -3.31 -13.75 2.08
N SER A 129 -3.21 -12.42 2.18
CA SER A 129 -3.97 -11.62 3.16
C SER A 129 -5.47 -11.90 3.05
N ASP A 130 -6.01 -11.86 1.84
CA ASP A 130 -7.44 -11.97 1.61
C ASP A 130 -7.93 -13.38 1.93
N LEU A 131 -7.15 -14.41 1.58
CA LEU A 131 -7.43 -15.81 1.95
C LEU A 131 -7.46 -15.99 3.48
N LEU A 132 -6.45 -15.50 4.21
CA LEU A 132 -6.42 -15.59 5.68
C LEU A 132 -7.65 -14.94 6.32
N LYS A 133 -8.00 -13.73 5.86
CA LYS A 133 -9.16 -12.98 6.38
C LYS A 133 -10.47 -13.68 6.06
N VAL A 134 -10.64 -14.18 4.84
CA VAL A 134 -11.88 -14.84 4.41
C VAL A 134 -12.11 -16.14 5.16
N ILE A 135 -11.08 -17.00 5.30
CA ILE A 135 -11.23 -18.28 6.01
C ILE A 135 -11.70 -18.03 7.46
N ILE A 136 -11.06 -17.10 8.16
CA ILE A 136 -11.37 -16.77 9.55
C ILE A 136 -12.73 -16.07 9.68
N ALA A 137 -13.02 -15.09 8.83
CA ALA A 137 -14.30 -14.37 8.88
C ALA A 137 -15.49 -15.29 8.59
N ARG A 138 -15.32 -16.26 7.67
CA ARG A 138 -16.35 -17.24 7.32
C ARG A 138 -16.62 -18.23 8.43
N ASN A 139 -15.57 -18.72 9.09
CA ASN A 139 -15.69 -19.76 10.13
C ASN A 139 -16.11 -19.22 11.50
N PHE A 140 -15.79 -17.95 11.78
CA PHE A 140 -16.05 -17.32 13.06
C PHE A 140 -16.90 -16.05 12.93
N PRO A 141 -18.02 -16.01 12.19
CA PRO A 141 -18.68 -14.77 11.82
C PRO A 141 -19.17 -13.97 13.03
N THR A 142 -19.69 -14.65 14.05
CA THR A 142 -20.26 -14.07 15.28
C THR A 142 -19.25 -13.88 16.41
N SER A 143 -18.04 -14.45 16.31
CA SER A 143 -17.00 -14.29 17.33
C SER A 143 -16.57 -12.84 17.45
N SER A 144 -16.36 -12.37 18.69
CA SER A 144 -15.83 -11.04 18.95
C SER A 144 -14.42 -10.90 18.36
N TRP A 145 -14.05 -9.68 17.99
CA TRP A 145 -12.77 -9.38 17.35
C TRP A 145 -11.55 -9.80 18.17
N ASN A 146 -11.63 -9.65 19.50
CA ASN A 146 -10.55 -9.97 20.43
C ASN A 146 -10.64 -11.42 20.98
N GLN A 147 -11.72 -12.14 20.67
CA GLN A 147 -11.90 -13.49 21.16
C GLN A 147 -10.99 -14.45 20.35
N PRO A 148 -10.27 -15.37 21.02
CA PRO A 148 -9.53 -16.41 20.32
C PRO A 148 -10.46 -17.28 19.46
N CYS A 149 -10.10 -17.47 18.19
CA CYS A 149 -10.79 -18.36 17.27
C CYS A 149 -10.22 -19.78 17.42
N ASP A 150 -10.99 -20.72 17.96
CA ASP A 150 -10.55 -22.11 18.10
C ASP A 150 -10.52 -22.81 16.74
N LEU A 151 -9.34 -22.87 16.12
CA LEU A 151 -9.19 -23.45 14.78
C LEU A 151 -9.61 -24.93 14.72
N THR A 152 -9.59 -25.65 15.84
CA THR A 152 -9.98 -27.06 15.90
C THR A 152 -11.48 -27.29 15.67
N SER A 153 -12.30 -26.24 15.80
CA SER A 153 -13.74 -26.32 15.54
C SER A 153 -14.10 -26.17 14.06
N MET A 154 -13.15 -25.78 13.19
CA MET A 154 -13.39 -25.64 11.76
C MET A 154 -13.50 -27.01 11.08
N ALA A 155 -14.08 -27.08 9.88
CA ALA A 155 -14.05 -28.33 9.12
C ALA A 155 -12.59 -28.71 8.77
N PRO A 156 -12.23 -30.01 8.70
CA PRO A 156 -10.85 -30.44 8.44
C PRO A 156 -10.23 -29.84 7.16
N THR A 157 -11.03 -29.67 6.11
CA THR A 157 -10.60 -29.06 4.85
C THR A 157 -10.27 -27.57 4.99
N GLU A 158 -10.98 -26.85 5.86
CA GLU A 158 -10.73 -25.42 6.14
C GLU A 158 -9.51 -25.24 7.04
N GLN A 159 -9.30 -26.15 8.01
CA GLN A 159 -8.08 -26.19 8.80
C GLN A 159 -6.85 -26.38 7.91
N GLN A 160 -6.88 -27.39 7.03
CA GLN A 160 -5.80 -27.64 6.07
C GLN A 160 -5.57 -26.45 5.13
N ALA A 161 -6.64 -25.82 4.64
CA ALA A 161 -6.52 -24.62 3.81
C ALA A 161 -5.87 -23.46 4.58
N PHE A 162 -6.27 -23.23 5.82
CA PHE A 162 -5.67 -22.20 6.67
C PHE A 162 -4.17 -22.46 6.90
N GLU A 163 -3.81 -23.68 7.27
CA GLU A 163 -2.41 -24.09 7.48
C GLU A 163 -1.58 -23.93 6.21
N ALA A 164 -2.10 -24.34 5.05
CA ALA A 164 -1.42 -24.16 3.77
C ALA A 164 -1.18 -22.68 3.44
N VAL A 165 -2.17 -21.81 3.70
CA VAL A 165 -2.02 -20.36 3.48
C VAL A 165 -1.02 -19.75 4.48
N VAL A 166 -0.99 -20.20 5.74
CA VAL A 166 0.01 -19.78 6.73
C VAL A 166 1.41 -20.19 6.31
N LEU A 167 1.59 -21.42 5.81
CA LEU A 167 2.87 -21.88 5.27
C LEU A 167 3.32 -21.04 4.08
N TRP A 168 2.42 -20.79 3.14
CA TRP A 168 2.71 -19.91 2.00
C TRP A 168 3.06 -18.48 2.44
N ALA A 169 2.36 -17.94 3.44
CA ALA A 169 2.68 -16.65 4.03
C ALA A 169 4.09 -16.61 4.62
N ARG A 170 4.52 -17.69 5.31
CA ARG A 170 5.88 -17.82 5.83
C ARG A 170 6.91 -17.85 4.71
N GLU A 171 6.69 -18.65 3.66
CA GLU A 171 7.60 -18.71 2.51
C GLU A 171 7.79 -17.33 1.85
N VAL A 172 6.69 -16.61 1.60
CA VAL A 172 6.74 -15.27 1.00
C VAL A 172 7.42 -14.27 1.94
N CYS A 173 7.16 -14.34 3.24
CA CYS A 173 7.83 -13.46 4.21
C CYS A 173 9.33 -13.76 4.30
N ALA A 174 9.73 -15.04 4.26
CA ALA A 174 11.14 -15.46 4.32
C ALA A 174 11.92 -15.02 3.07
N ALA A 175 11.29 -15.11 1.90
CA ALA A 175 11.89 -14.68 0.63
C ALA A 175 11.90 -13.16 0.45
N SER A 176 11.19 -12.41 1.30
CA SER A 176 11.04 -10.97 1.12
C SER A 176 12.30 -10.19 1.47
N SER A 177 12.83 -9.48 0.46
CA SER A 177 13.97 -8.58 0.56
C SER A 177 13.57 -7.13 0.29
N SER A 178 14.52 -6.20 0.44
CA SER A 178 14.38 -4.85 -0.12
C SER A 178 14.28 -4.95 -1.63
N CYS A 179 13.25 -4.33 -2.21
CA CYS A 179 12.97 -4.46 -3.63
C CYS A 179 12.87 -3.09 -4.30
N SER A 180 13.27 -3.02 -5.57
CA SER A 180 13.13 -1.82 -6.40
C SER A 180 12.35 -2.17 -7.66
N HIS A 181 11.36 -1.35 -7.97
CA HIS A 181 10.49 -1.52 -9.13
C HIS A 181 10.64 -0.31 -10.04
N LEU A 182 10.62 -0.55 -11.35
CA LEU A 182 10.71 0.49 -12.35
C LEU A 182 9.40 0.57 -13.14
N SER A 183 8.88 1.77 -13.28
CA SER A 183 7.74 2.07 -14.16
C SER A 183 8.19 3.07 -15.23
N PRO A 184 7.98 2.79 -16.53
CA PRO A 184 8.41 3.69 -17.59
C PRO A 184 7.65 5.03 -17.51
N LEU A 185 8.37 6.13 -17.71
CA LEU A 185 7.74 7.44 -17.87
C LEU A 185 7.15 7.57 -19.27
N ARG A 186 6.08 8.35 -19.38
CA ARG A 186 5.50 8.69 -20.69
C ARG A 186 6.47 9.55 -21.47
N ALA A 187 6.54 9.32 -22.79
CA ALA A 187 7.34 10.15 -23.67
C ALA A 187 6.77 11.58 -23.74
N LYS A 188 7.66 12.58 -23.81
CA LYS A 188 7.29 13.98 -23.98
C LYS A 188 6.47 14.14 -25.27
N GLY A 189 5.27 14.72 -25.16
CA GLY A 189 4.40 14.99 -26.33
C GLY A 189 3.35 13.92 -26.65
N GLN A 190 3.24 12.84 -25.87
CA GLN A 190 2.07 11.97 -25.95
C GLN A 190 0.81 12.74 -25.52
N ALA A 191 -0.18 12.81 -26.41
CA ALA A 191 -1.40 13.56 -26.20
C ALA A 191 -2.38 12.81 -25.28
N GLU A 192 -3.00 13.57 -24.39
CA GLU A 192 -3.99 13.21 -23.38
C GLU A 192 -3.45 12.59 -22.07
N ILE A 193 -3.57 13.37 -20.99
CA ILE A 193 -3.35 12.91 -19.62
C ILE A 193 -4.72 12.83 -18.96
N THR A 194 -5.26 11.62 -18.88
CA THR A 194 -6.43 11.33 -18.05
C THR A 194 -5.96 11.11 -16.62
N ILE A 195 -6.40 11.96 -15.71
CA ILE A 195 -6.23 11.73 -14.28
C ILE A 195 -7.54 11.13 -13.77
N ILE A 196 -7.50 9.86 -13.38
CA ILE A 196 -8.65 9.15 -12.81
C ILE A 196 -8.52 9.23 -11.30
N VAL A 197 -9.55 9.76 -10.64
CA VAL A 197 -9.67 9.73 -9.19
C VAL A 197 -10.74 8.71 -8.84
N GLU A 198 -10.31 7.60 -8.27
CA GLU A 198 -11.20 6.59 -7.71
C GLU A 198 -11.22 6.78 -6.19
N THR A 199 -12.41 7.01 -5.64
CA THR A 199 -12.60 7.12 -4.20
C THR A 199 -13.46 5.96 -3.74
N ASP A 200 -12.96 5.17 -2.80
CA ASP A 200 -13.79 4.20 -2.11
C ASP A 200 -14.24 4.80 -0.77
N ALA A 201 -15.48 5.29 -0.74
CA ALA A 201 -16.12 5.79 0.47
C ALA A 201 -16.73 4.66 1.34
N SER A 202 -16.63 3.39 0.91
CA SER A 202 -17.27 2.27 1.62
C SER A 202 -16.70 1.98 3.01
N LEU A 203 -15.52 2.51 3.33
CA LEU A 203 -14.91 2.41 4.67
C LEU A 203 -15.45 3.46 5.67
N TYR A 204 -16.27 4.41 5.24
CA TYR A 204 -17.05 5.28 6.13
C TYR A 204 -18.48 4.75 6.27
N SER A 205 -18.65 3.55 6.83
CA SER A 205 -19.81 3.30 7.69
C SER A 205 -19.58 4.05 9.00
N GLY A 206 -19.68 5.38 8.92
CA GLY A 206 -19.82 6.21 10.11
C GLY A 206 -20.99 5.67 10.89
N ALA A 207 -20.71 5.16 12.08
CA ALA A 207 -21.70 4.93 13.10
C ALA A 207 -22.53 6.22 13.25
N THR A 208 -23.80 6.13 12.92
CA THR A 208 -24.87 6.89 13.59
C THR A 208 -25.47 5.99 14.65
#